data_AF-A0A963RAG5-F1
#
_entry.id   AF-A0A963RAG5-F1
#
_cell.length_a   1.000
_cell.length_b   1.000
_cell.length_c   1.000
_cell.angle_alpha   90.00
_cell.angle_beta   90.00
_cell.angle_gamma   90.00
#
_symmetry.space_group_name_H-M   'P 1'
#
loop_
_entity.id
_entity.type
_entity.pdbx_description
1 polymer ?
#
loop_
_entity_poly.entity_id
_entity_poly.type
_entity_poly.pdbx_seq_one_letter_code
_entity_poly.pdbx_strand_id
1 'polypeptide(L)'
;TGCEGYVESAAVGLMTGLMAAAELTGRNWQSPPSTTAMGALLAHITGDAVSDSYQPMNVNFGLFPPLPEVKKKQRKEAYTARAKRELGEWLPLVAA
;
A
#
# COMPACT_ATOMS: atom_id res chain seq x y z
N THR A 1 4.25 -11.68 -8.94
CA THR A 1 4.43 -10.57 -7.98
C THR A 1 4.14 -9.21 -8.59
N GLY A 2 4.27 -9.00 -9.91
CA GLY A 2 3.72 -7.81 -10.57
C GLY A 2 4.31 -6.48 -10.12
N CYS A 3 5.41 -6.48 -9.36
CA CYS A 3 6.11 -5.29 -8.91
C CYS A 3 7.50 -5.24 -9.55
N GLU A 4 7.91 -4.05 -9.95
CA GLU A 4 9.29 -3.74 -10.28
C GLU A 4 9.92 -3.12 -9.01
N GLY A 5 11.19 -3.41 -8.70
CA GLY A 5 11.89 -2.82 -7.54
C GLY A 5 12.02 -3.67 -6.27
N TYR A 6 13.16 -3.50 -5.58
CA TYR A 6 13.50 -4.24 -4.35
C TYR A 6 12.60 -3.84 -3.17
N VAL A 7 12.23 -2.56 -3.07
CA VAL A 7 11.44 -2.04 -1.94
C VAL A 7 10.00 -2.52 -2.02
N GLU A 8 9.42 -2.51 -3.21
CA GLU A 8 8.09 -3.02 -3.50
C GLU A 8 8.00 -4.52 -3.23
N SER A 9 9.00 -5.27 -3.71
CA SER A 9 9.09 -6.72 -3.46
C SER A 9 9.19 -7.04 -1.97
N ALA A 10 10.01 -6.30 -1.21
CA ALA A 10 10.13 -6.45 0.23
C ALA A 10 8.81 -6.09 0.96
N ALA A 11 8.13 -5.02 0.54
CA ALA A 11 6.85 -4.61 1.10
C ALA A 11 5.76 -5.66 0.87
N VAL A 12 5.68 -6.22 -0.34
CA VAL A 12 4.75 -7.32 -0.66
C VAL A 12 5.09 -8.56 0.16
N GLY A 13 6.37 -8.95 0.22
CA GLY A 13 6.80 -10.09 1.04
C GLY A 13 6.44 -9.93 2.51
N LEU A 14 6.63 -8.74 3.08
CA LEU A 14 6.22 -8.41 4.44
C LEU A 14 4.70 -8.58 4.62
N MET A 15 3.89 -7.98 3.75
CA MET A 15 2.42 -8.09 3.83
C MET A 15 1.95 -9.54 3.73
N THR A 16 2.49 -10.31 2.79
CA THR A 16 2.16 -11.74 2.64
C THR A 16 2.53 -12.53 3.89
N GLY A 17 3.70 -12.28 4.48
CA GLY A 17 4.12 -12.92 5.72
C GLY A 17 3.19 -12.61 6.89
N LEU A 18 2.75 -11.37 7.01
CA LEU A 18 1.80 -10.95 8.04
C LEU A 18 0.40 -11.55 7.84
N MET A 19 -0.08 -11.63 6.59
CA MET A 19 -1.33 -12.31 6.24
C MET A 19 -1.28 -13.78 6.64
N ALA A 20 -0.20 -14.48 6.26
CA ALA A 20 -0.01 -15.89 6.59
C ALA A 20 0.10 -16.12 8.11
N ALA A 21 0.80 -15.24 8.83
CA ALA A 21 0.88 -15.33 10.29
C ALA A 21 -0.48 -15.10 10.97
N ALA A 22 -1.28 -14.16 10.47
CA ALA A 22 -2.65 -13.94 10.96
C ALA A 22 -3.52 -15.18 10.73
N GLU A 23 -3.47 -15.78 9.54
CA GLU A 23 -4.20 -17.00 9.20
C GLU A 23 -3.81 -18.17 10.11
N LEU A 24 -2.52 -18.43 10.29
CA LEU A 24 -2.00 -19.52 11.14
C LEU A 24 -2.35 -19.35 12.62
N THR A 25 -2.59 -18.13 13.08
CA THR A 25 -2.95 -17.81 14.46
C THR A 25 -4.45 -17.59 14.66
N GLY A 26 -5.27 -17.79 13.62
CA GLY A 26 -6.73 -17.58 13.67
C GLY A 26 -7.13 -16.12 13.88
N ARG A 27 -6.24 -15.17 13.55
CA ARG A 27 -6.50 -13.73 13.63
C ARG A 27 -6.95 -13.20 12.28
N ASN A 28 -7.76 -12.13 12.31
CA ASN A 28 -8.14 -11.44 11.08
C ASN A 28 -7.02 -10.49 10.64
N TRP A 29 -6.61 -10.63 9.38
CA TRP A 29 -5.69 -9.68 8.75
C TRP A 29 -6.38 -8.32 8.50
N GLN A 30 -5.66 -7.24 8.79
CA GLN A 30 -6.09 -5.88 8.48
C GLN A 30 -5.10 -5.25 7.49
N SER A 31 -5.56 -4.99 6.26
CA SER A 31 -4.73 -4.38 5.23
C SER A 31 -4.32 -2.94 5.60
N PRO A 32 -3.12 -2.48 5.20
CA PRO A 32 -2.75 -1.08 5.33
C PRO A 32 -3.70 -0.19 4.50
N PRO A 33 -3.98 1.05 4.92
CA PRO A 33 -4.82 1.98 4.16
C PRO A 33 -4.29 2.23 2.74
N SER A 34 -5.16 2.32 1.73
CA SER A 34 -4.80 2.56 0.32
C SER A 34 -4.12 3.91 0.07
N THR A 35 -4.18 4.80 1.04
CA THR A 35 -3.48 6.09 1.11
C THR A 35 -2.01 5.97 1.51
N THR A 36 -1.56 4.78 1.92
CA THR A 36 -0.15 4.45 2.19
C THR A 36 0.48 3.79 0.96
N ALA A 37 1.82 3.78 0.86
CA ALA A 37 2.50 3.11 -0.24
C ALA A 37 2.19 1.60 -0.30
N MET A 38 2.16 0.93 0.85
CA MET A 38 1.88 -0.50 0.95
C MET A 38 0.43 -0.81 0.57
N GLY A 39 -0.53 -0.02 1.05
CA GLY A 39 -1.94 -0.21 0.72
C GLY A 39 -2.27 0.15 -0.72
N ALA A 40 -1.65 1.20 -1.29
CA ALA A 40 -1.80 1.55 -2.70
C ALA A 40 -1.26 0.44 -3.61
N LEU A 41 -0.09 -0.12 -3.26
CA LEU A 41 0.51 -1.25 -3.98
C LEU A 41 -0.38 -2.49 -3.89
N LEU A 42 -0.86 -2.83 -2.68
CA LEU A 42 -1.76 -3.95 -2.48
C LEU A 42 -3.05 -3.78 -3.31
N ALA A 43 -3.67 -2.60 -3.26
CA ALA A 43 -4.89 -2.30 -4.00
C ALA A 43 -4.69 -2.35 -5.53
N HIS A 44 -3.52 -1.93 -6.03
CA HIS A 44 -3.21 -2.05 -7.45
C HIS A 44 -3.07 -3.53 -7.88
N ILE A 45 -2.38 -4.35 -7.08
CA ILE A 45 -2.19 -5.77 -7.38
C ILE A 45 -3.50 -6.56 -7.29
N THR A 46 -4.39 -6.23 -6.35
CA THR A 46 -5.62 -6.99 -6.08
C THR A 46 -6.88 -6.41 -6.71
N GLY A 47 -6.90 -5.09 -6.98
CA GLY A 47 -8.05 -4.35 -7.48
C GLY A 47 -8.12 -4.27 -9.01
N ASP A 48 -6.98 -4.29 -9.70
CA ASP A 48 -6.92 -4.28 -11.17
C ASP A 48 -6.95 -5.71 -11.76
N ALA A 49 -7.78 -6.58 -11.19
CA ALA A 49 -8.02 -7.95 -11.68
C ALA A 49 -8.71 -8.02 -13.06
N VAL A 50 -8.76 -6.92 -13.81
CA VAL A 50 -9.35 -6.83 -15.13
C VAL A 50 -8.25 -6.71 -16.19
N SER A 51 -8.05 -7.85 -16.87
CA SER A 51 -7.91 -7.94 -18.34
C SER A 51 -6.62 -7.40 -18.97
N ASP A 52 -5.73 -8.34 -19.33
CA ASP A 52 -4.73 -8.29 -20.43
C ASP A 52 -3.71 -7.12 -20.52
N SER A 53 -3.87 -6.03 -19.78
CA SER A 53 -3.04 -4.83 -19.84
C SER A 53 -2.32 -4.51 -18.52
N TYR A 54 -2.35 -5.41 -17.54
CA TYR A 54 -1.59 -5.24 -16.30
C TYR A 54 -0.10 -5.10 -16.63
N GLN A 55 0.50 -3.99 -16.20
CA GLN A 55 1.93 -3.75 -16.33
C GLN A 55 2.52 -3.61 -14.93
N PRO A 56 3.57 -4.39 -14.60
CA PRO A 56 4.33 -4.15 -13.39
C PRO A 56 4.81 -2.71 -13.34
N MET A 57 4.69 -2.08 -12.18
CA MET A 57 5.23 -0.74 -11.97
C MET A 57 5.76 -0.54 -10.56
N ASN A 58 6.77 0.32 -10.45
CA ASN A 58 7.21 0.88 -9.17
C ASN A 58 6.10 1.73 -8.55
N VAL A 59 6.16 1.90 -7.23
CA VAL A 59 5.21 2.78 -6.54
C VAL A 59 5.35 4.22 -7.05
N ASN A 60 4.22 4.85 -7.35
CA ASN A 60 4.18 6.24 -7.76
C ASN A 60 2.93 6.92 -7.20
N PHE A 61 2.93 8.25 -7.17
CA PHE A 61 1.82 9.03 -6.58
C PHE A 61 0.48 8.87 -7.33
N GLY A 62 0.48 8.31 -8.55
CA GLY A 62 -0.75 8.00 -9.29
C GLY A 62 -1.57 6.86 -8.70
N LEU A 63 -0.93 5.97 -7.91
CA LEU A 63 -1.60 4.86 -7.23
C LEU A 63 -2.38 5.31 -5.97
N PHE A 64 -2.10 6.51 -5.46
CA PHE A 64 -2.66 6.98 -4.22
C PHE A 64 -4.01 7.68 -4.47
N PRO A 65 -5.04 7.46 -3.63
CA PRO A 65 -6.28 8.21 -3.69
C PRO A 65 -6.03 9.72 -3.71
N PRO A 66 -6.76 10.53 -4.50
CA PRO A 66 -6.46 11.94 -4.66
C PRO A 66 -6.48 12.71 -3.33
N LEU A 67 -5.74 13.82 -3.30
CA LEU A 67 -5.86 14.81 -2.23
C LEU A 67 -6.91 15.86 -2.61
N PRO A 68 -7.56 16.51 -1.62
CA PRO A 68 -8.31 17.74 -1.86
C PRO A 68 -7.39 18.84 -2.44
N GLU A 69 -7.94 20.00 -2.79
CA GLU A 69 -7.18 21.09 -3.46
C GLU A 69 -5.89 21.47 -2.70
N VAL A 70 -4.77 20.96 -3.19
CA VAL A 70 -3.41 21.26 -2.69
C VAL A 70 -2.62 21.89 -3.83
N LYS A 71 -1.90 22.97 -3.52
CA LYS A 71 -1.01 23.64 -4.47
C LYS A 71 -0.01 22.63 -5.06
N LYS A 72 0.22 22.67 -6.37
CA LYS A 72 1.09 21.72 -7.11
C LYS A 72 2.45 21.48 -6.43
N LYS A 73 3.08 22.54 -5.90
CA LYS A 73 4.38 22.47 -5.20
C LYS A 73 4.34 21.65 -3.90
N GLN A 74 3.21 21.64 -3.19
CA GLN A 74 3.03 20.97 -1.90
C GLN A 74 2.44 19.57 -2.03
N ARG A 75 2.02 19.18 -3.24
CA ARG A 75 1.25 17.95 -3.45
C ARG A 75 1.99 16.68 -3.01
N LYS A 76 3.27 16.53 -3.38
CA LYS A 76 4.08 15.35 -2.99
C LYS A 76 4.26 15.26 -1.48
N GLU A 77 4.51 16.39 -0.83
CA GLU A 77 4.65 16.46 0.62
C GLU A 77 3.33 16.13 1.32
N ALA A 78 2.21 16.68 0.85
CA ALA A 78 0.89 16.38 1.40
C ALA A 78 0.52 14.90 1.28
N TYR A 79 0.82 14.25 0.14
CA TYR A 79 0.63 12.81 -0.02
C TYR A 79 1.46 12.03 0.99
N THR A 80 2.73 12.40 1.13
CA THR A 80 3.66 11.72 2.02
C THR A 80 3.30 11.92 3.49
N ALA A 81 2.84 13.11 3.87
CA ALA A 81 2.37 13.41 5.23
C ALA A 81 1.13 12.60 5.60
N ARG A 82 0.12 12.54 4.71
CA ARG A 82 -1.06 11.67 4.89
C ARG A 82 -0.66 10.20 5.02
N ALA A 83 0.16 9.71 4.09
CA ALA A 83 0.62 8.33 4.07
C ALA A 83 1.39 7.94 5.35
N LYS A 84 2.31 8.80 5.82
CA LYS A 84 3.07 8.54 7.06
C LYS A 84 2.18 8.49 8.30
N ARG A 85 1.22 9.40 8.41
CA ARG A 85 0.28 9.44 9.54
C ARG A 85 -0.55 8.15 9.60
N GLU A 86 -1.19 7.80 8.49
CA GLU A 86 -2.11 6.66 8.42
C GLU A 86 -1.38 5.31 8.48
N LEU A 87 -0.14 5.24 7.99
CA LEU A 87 0.73 4.08 8.25
C LEU A 87 1.06 3.95 9.74
N GLY A 88 1.35 5.08 10.41
CA GLY A 88 1.60 5.11 11.86
C GLY A 88 0.40 4.67 12.69
N GLU A 89 -0.82 4.99 12.25
CA GLU A 89 -2.06 4.53 12.88
C GLU A 89 -2.33 3.04 12.63
N TRP A 90 -1.91 2.51 11.48
CA TRP A 90 -2.06 1.10 11.13
C TRP A 90 -1.06 0.18 11.86
N LEU A 91 0.20 0.59 12.01
CA LEU A 91 1.27 -0.26 12.57
C LEU A 91 0.91 -0.94 13.92
N PRO A 92 0.30 -0.26 14.91
CA PRO A 92 -0.11 -0.89 16.16
C PRO A 92 -1.15 -2.00 16.00
N LEU A 93 -1.97 -1.96 14.95
CA LEU A 93 -3.02 -2.95 14.70
C LEU A 93 -2.45 -4.29 14.22
N VAL A 94 -1.24 -4.27 13.68
CA VAL A 94 -0.55 -5.44 13.12
C VAL A 94 0.38 -6.11 14.14
N ALA A 95 0.87 -5.33 15.11
CA ALA A 95 1.73 -5.82 16.17
C ALA A 95 0.97 -6.43 17.36
N ALA A 96 -0.37 -6.27 17.40
CA ALA A 96 -1.26 -6.79 18.43
C ALA A 96 -1.64 -8.25 18.15
#